data_AF-Q5DCQ1-F1
#
_entry.id   AF-Q5DCQ1-F1
#
_cell.length_a   1.000
_cell.length_b   1.000
_cell.length_c   1.000
_cell.angle_alpha   90.00
_cell.angle_beta   90.00
_cell.angle_gamma   90.00
#
_symmetry.space_group_name_H-M   'P 1'
#
loop_
_entity.id
_entity.type
_entity.pdbx_description
1 polymer ?
#
loop_
_entity_poly.entity_id
_entity_poly.type
_entity_poly.pdbx_seq_one_letter_code
_entity_poly.pdbx_strand_id
1 'polypeptide(L)'
;MVLAGTRTRTPLSGIFSSILIVFVLLFLGPYFEATPSCILSAIIVVALKNILAQPKKLPYLWRTYKPDFFLFTVTFLGTVILDATYGLLVGLISCLIVLTERQRSVKLLELRNISGTELYVHKHYEIDDGDHWIPVSS
;
A
#
# COMPACT_ATOMS: atom_id res chain seq x y z
N MET A 1 3.78 -4.26 -14.79
CA MET A 1 5.02 -5.06 -14.65
C MET A 1 5.72 -5.30 -15.98
N VAL A 2 5.01 -5.69 -17.05
CA VAL A 2 5.60 -5.90 -18.40
C VAL A 2 6.23 -4.62 -18.99
N LEU A 3 5.61 -3.45 -18.81
CA LEU A 3 6.11 -2.15 -19.30
C LEU A 3 7.36 -1.61 -18.56
N ALA A 4 7.69 -2.14 -17.37
CA ALA A 4 8.83 -1.68 -16.58
C ALA A 4 10.17 -2.29 -17.06
N GLY A 5 10.11 -3.46 -17.72
CA GLY A 5 11.30 -4.12 -18.29
C GLY A 5 11.67 -3.62 -19.68
N THR A 6 10.70 -3.09 -20.43
CA THR A 6 10.91 -2.45 -21.72
C THR A 6 11.20 -0.97 -21.46
N ARG A 7 12.39 -0.47 -21.81
CA ARG A 7 12.81 0.94 -21.61
C ARG A 7 12.02 1.90 -22.53
N THR A 8 10.70 1.90 -22.41
CA THR A 8 9.75 2.73 -23.16
C THR A 8 9.26 3.84 -22.24
N ARG A 9 9.69 5.08 -22.51
CA ARG A 9 9.44 6.26 -21.65
C ARG A 9 8.17 7.05 -22.02
N THR A 10 7.42 6.60 -23.02
CA THR A 10 6.30 7.36 -23.62
C THR A 10 4.93 6.75 -23.33
N PRO A 11 3.91 7.56 -23.01
CA PRO A 11 2.53 7.08 -22.79
C PRO A 11 1.87 6.51 -24.06
N LEU A 12 2.50 6.68 -25.22
CA LEU A 12 2.07 6.13 -26.52
C LEU A 12 1.79 4.62 -26.49
N SER A 13 2.50 3.86 -25.66
CA SER A 13 2.27 2.41 -25.52
C SER A 13 0.88 2.08 -24.98
N GLY A 14 0.32 2.94 -24.12
CA GLY A 14 -1.02 2.76 -23.56
C GLY A 14 -2.10 3.04 -24.61
N ILE A 15 -1.90 4.08 -25.42
CA ILE A 15 -2.81 4.43 -26.52
C ILE A 15 -2.85 3.29 -27.54
N PHE A 16 -1.69 2.77 -27.94
CA PHE A 16 -1.60 1.65 -28.88
C PHE A 16 -2.29 0.39 -28.34
N SER A 17 -2.08 0.07 -27.05
CA SER A 17 -2.74 -1.08 -26.41
C SER A 17 -4.25 -0.92 -26.35
N SER A 18 -4.75 0.29 -26.05
CA SER A 18 -6.18 0.59 -26.02
C SER A 18 -6.82 0.43 -27.40
N ILE A 19 -6.21 1.00 -28.44
CA ILE A 19 -6.67 0.86 -29.83
C ILE A 19 -6.71 -0.62 -30.24
N LEU A 20 -5.67 -1.39 -29.92
CA LEU A 20 -5.60 -2.81 -30.21
C LEU A 20 -6.73 -3.58 -29.51
N ILE A 21 -6.96 -3.32 -28.22
CA ILE A 21 -8.06 -3.95 -27.46
C ILE A 21 -9.42 -3.62 -28.06
N VAL A 22 -9.67 -2.35 -28.41
CA VAL A 22 -10.93 -1.94 -29.05
C VAL A 22 -11.11 -2.64 -30.40
N PHE A 23 -10.05 -2.73 -31.20
CA PHE A 23 -10.08 -3.42 -32.50
C PHE A 23 -10.39 -4.91 -32.34
N VAL A 24 -9.72 -5.57 -31.38
CA VAL A 24 -9.98 -6.97 -31.05
C VAL A 24 -11.40 -7.17 -30.56
N LEU A 25 -11.92 -6.29 -29.69
CA LEU A 25 -13.31 -6.39 -29.20
C LEU A 25 -14.34 -6.16 -30.30
N LEU A 26 -14.06 -5.32 -31.31
CA LEU A 26 -14.99 -5.11 -32.42
C LEU A 26 -15.03 -6.32 -33.37
N PHE A 27 -13.87 -6.96 -33.61
CA PHE A 27 -13.74 -8.07 -34.55
C PHE A 27 -14.08 -9.43 -33.91
N LEU A 28 -13.63 -9.66 -32.66
CA LEU A 28 -13.90 -10.88 -31.87
C LEU A 28 -15.12 -10.74 -30.95
N GLY A 29 -15.68 -9.54 -30.77
CA GLY A 29 -16.91 -9.31 -30.01
C GLY A 29 -18.06 -10.27 -30.35
N PRO A 30 -18.40 -10.50 -31.63
CA PRO A 30 -19.45 -11.47 -31.98
C PRO A 30 -19.06 -12.93 -31.69
N TYR A 31 -17.76 -13.25 -31.61
CA TYR A 31 -17.27 -14.57 -31.21
C TYR A 31 -17.32 -14.79 -29.69
N PHE A 32 -17.39 -13.72 -28.89
CA PHE A 32 -17.46 -13.81 -27.42
C PHE A 32 -18.85 -14.12 -26.85
N GLU A 33 -19.92 -14.07 -27.64
CA GLU A 33 -21.23 -14.54 -27.17
C GLU A 33 -21.23 -16.04 -26.87
N ALA A 34 -20.54 -16.84 -27.69
CA ALA A 34 -20.46 -18.29 -27.52
C ALA A 34 -19.37 -18.73 -26.52
N THR A 35 -18.43 -17.84 -26.17
CA THR A 35 -17.17 -18.13 -25.46
C THR A 35 -17.24 -17.69 -23.99
N PRO A 36 -18.08 -18.35 -23.20
CA PRO A 36 -19.07 -17.87 -22.23
C PRO A 36 -18.51 -17.27 -20.92
N SER A 37 -19.42 -16.93 -19.98
CA SER A 37 -19.14 -16.48 -18.59
C SER A 37 -18.07 -17.29 -17.84
N CYS A 38 -17.80 -18.53 -18.27
CA CYS A 38 -16.69 -19.34 -17.74
C CYS A 38 -15.32 -18.67 -17.88
N ILE A 39 -15.02 -18.09 -19.05
CA ILE A 39 -13.69 -17.47 -19.29
C ILE A 39 -13.57 -16.16 -18.52
N LEU A 40 -14.64 -15.37 -18.46
CA LEU A 40 -14.68 -14.14 -17.66
C LEU A 40 -14.45 -14.45 -16.18
N SER A 41 -15.14 -15.47 -15.65
CA SER A 41 -14.96 -15.94 -14.27
C SER A 41 -13.53 -16.43 -14.02
N ALA A 42 -12.96 -17.23 -14.92
CA ALA A 42 -11.58 -17.71 -14.81
C ALA A 42 -10.57 -16.55 -14.76
N ILE A 43 -10.72 -15.53 -15.62
CA ILE A 43 -9.86 -14.34 -15.64
C ILE A 43 -9.99 -13.56 -14.31
N ILE A 44 -11.21 -13.36 -13.81
CA ILE A 44 -11.45 -12.69 -12.52
C ILE A 44 -10.78 -13.48 -11.38
N VAL A 45 -10.94 -14.80 -11.32
CA VAL A 45 -10.32 -15.64 -10.28
C VAL A 45 -8.79 -15.59 -10.35
N VAL A 46 -8.19 -15.61 -11.54
CA VAL A 46 -6.73 -15.47 -11.71
C VAL A 46 -6.24 -14.09 -11.26
N ALA A 47 -6.96 -13.02 -11.61
CA ALA A 47 -6.65 -11.67 -11.17
C ALA A 47 -6.75 -11.53 -9.64
N LEU A 48 -7.83 -12.04 -9.05
CA LEU A 48 -8.03 -12.07 -7.61
C LEU A 48 -6.98 -12.92 -6.91
N LYS A 49 -6.61 -14.09 -7.44
CA LYS A 49 -5.57 -14.95 -6.85
C LYS A 49 -4.23 -14.21 -6.71
N ASN A 50 -3.86 -13.40 -7.70
CA ASN A 50 -2.62 -12.60 -7.63
C ASN A 50 -2.71 -11.53 -6.51
N ILE A 51 -3.87 -10.88 -6.37
CA ILE A 51 -4.10 -9.85 -5.35
C ILE A 51 -4.22 -10.46 -3.95
N LEU A 52 -4.99 -11.54 -3.80
CA LEU A 52 -5.19 -12.30 -2.56
C LEU A 52 -3.97 -13.14 -2.15
N ALA A 53 -2.97 -13.30 -3.01
CA ALA A 53 -1.68 -13.87 -2.61
C ALA A 53 -0.82 -12.89 -1.81
N GLN A 54 -1.05 -11.57 -1.91
CA GLN A 54 -0.33 -10.55 -1.14
C GLN A 54 -0.48 -10.72 0.38
N PRO A 55 -1.67 -10.97 0.95
CA PRO A 55 -1.84 -11.25 2.38
C PRO A 55 -1.28 -12.62 2.83
N LYS A 56 -0.76 -13.49 1.95
CA LYS A 56 0.00 -14.65 2.43
C LYS A 56 1.33 -14.27 3.10
N LYS A 57 1.79 -13.03 2.92
CA LYS A 57 2.92 -12.42 3.66
C LYS A 57 2.49 -11.73 4.97
N LEU A 58 1.19 -11.67 5.24
CA LEU A 58 0.59 -11.03 6.40
C LEU A 58 0.97 -11.65 7.78
N PRO A 59 1.27 -12.96 7.94
CA PRO A 59 1.74 -13.47 9.23
C PRO A 59 3.10 -12.90 9.65
N TYR A 60 3.95 -12.52 8.69
CA TYR A 60 5.19 -11.78 8.98
C TYR A 60 4.91 -10.35 9.45
N LEU A 61 3.92 -9.68 8.83
CA LEU A 61 3.50 -8.33 9.20
C LEU A 61 2.82 -8.26 10.58
N TRP A 62 2.08 -9.31 10.95
CA TRP A 62 1.35 -9.37 12.22
C TRP A 62 2.26 -9.31 13.46
N ARG A 63 3.51 -9.76 13.31
CA ARG A 63 4.52 -9.69 14.38
C ARG A 63 5.13 -8.30 14.56
N THR A 64 4.99 -7.41 13.56
CA THR A 64 5.64 -6.08 13.53
C THR A 64 4.64 -4.93 13.68
N TYR A 65 3.45 -4.99 13.04
CA TYR A 65 2.44 -3.92 13.08
C TYR A 65 1.00 -4.46 13.16
N LYS A 66 0.47 -4.53 14.38
CA LYS A 66 -0.91 -4.94 14.69
C LYS A 66 -2.02 -4.10 14.03
N PRO A 67 -1.91 -2.76 13.89
CA PRO A 67 -3.00 -1.93 13.33
C PRO A 67 -3.29 -2.22 11.86
N ASP A 68 -2.24 -2.44 11.07
CA ASP A 68 -2.33 -2.69 9.62
C ASP A 68 -2.99 -4.03 9.31
N PHE A 69 -2.78 -5.04 10.16
CA PHE A 69 -3.49 -6.32 10.07
C PHE A 69 -5.00 -6.17 10.28
N PHE A 70 -5.38 -5.37 11.29
CA PHE A 70 -6.79 -5.12 11.61
C PHE A 70 -7.49 -4.37 10.46
N LEU A 71 -6.85 -3.33 9.92
CA LEU A 71 -7.33 -2.59 8.75
C LEU A 71 -7.59 -3.48 7.55
N PHE A 72 -6.63 -4.35 7.23
CA PHE A 72 -6.78 -5.30 6.13
C PHE A 72 -7.97 -6.24 6.36
N THR A 73 -8.08 -6.81 7.57
CA THR A 73 -9.14 -7.76 7.91
C THR A 73 -10.52 -7.12 7.84
N VAL A 74 -10.69 -5.93 8.41
CA VAL A 74 -11.96 -5.20 8.41
C VAL A 74 -12.39 -4.83 6.99
N THR A 75 -11.46 -4.33 6.16
CA THR A 75 -11.76 -3.95 4.78
C THR A 75 -12.10 -5.18 3.94
N PHE A 76 -11.35 -6.27 4.11
CA PHE A 76 -11.59 -7.51 3.39
C PHE A 76 -12.94 -8.14 3.75
N LEU A 77 -13.26 -8.26 5.05
CA LEU A 77 -14.57 -8.74 5.50
C LEU A 77 -15.69 -7.80 5.04
N GLY A 78 -15.47 -6.49 5.12
CA GLY A 78 -16.43 -5.49 4.64
C GLY A 78 -16.78 -5.67 3.17
N THR A 79 -15.78 -5.81 2.29
CA THR A 79 -15.99 -6.02 0.86
C THR A 79 -16.67 -7.36 0.55
N VAL A 80 -16.35 -8.44 1.28
CA VAL A 80 -16.93 -9.77 1.06
C VAL A 80 -18.39 -9.85 1.54
N ILE A 81 -18.73 -9.18 2.64
CA ILE A 81 -20.07 -9.28 3.26
C ILE A 81 -21.04 -8.23 2.71
N LEU A 82 -20.58 -7.00 2.49
CA LEU A 82 -21.44 -5.83 2.22
C LEU A 82 -21.42 -5.34 0.76
N ASP A 83 -20.64 -5.95 -0.13
CA ASP A 83 -20.26 -5.47 -1.47
C ASP A 83 -19.01 -4.57 -1.49
N ALA A 84 -18.32 -4.53 -2.64
CA ALA A 84 -17.12 -3.74 -2.84
C ALA A 84 -17.32 -2.24 -2.58
N THR A 85 -18.50 -1.71 -2.90
CA THR A 85 -18.81 -0.29 -2.70
C THR A 85 -18.84 0.08 -1.21
N TYR A 86 -19.59 -0.68 -0.42
CA TYR A 86 -19.71 -0.43 1.03
C TYR A 86 -18.44 -0.86 1.79
N GLY A 87 -17.80 -1.95 1.38
CA GLY A 87 -16.54 -2.40 1.95
C GLY A 87 -15.42 -1.37 1.78
N LEU A 88 -15.35 -0.69 0.63
CA LEU A 88 -14.42 0.41 0.40
C LEU A 88 -14.72 1.59 1.33
N LEU A 89 -15.99 1.96 1.49
CA LEU A 89 -16.39 3.06 2.39
C LEU A 89 -15.97 2.77 3.85
N VAL A 90 -16.26 1.56 4.33
CA VAL A 90 -15.89 1.13 5.69
C VAL A 90 -14.37 1.06 5.86
N GLY A 91 -13.65 0.55 4.86
CA GLY A 91 -12.19 0.50 4.85
C GLY A 91 -11.56 1.89 4.88
N LEU A 92 -12.12 2.85 4.11
CA LEU A 92 -11.67 4.23 4.09
C LEU A 92 -11.84 4.90 5.46
N ILE A 93 -13.00 4.75 6.09
CA ILE A 93 -13.28 5.30 7.43
C ILE A 93 -12.31 4.69 8.45
N SER A 94 -12.13 3.37 8.43
CA SER A 94 -11.21 2.66 9.32
C SER A 94 -9.76 3.14 9.13
N CYS A 95 -9.34 3.35 7.88
CA CYS A 95 -8.02 3.87 7.53
C CYS A 95 -7.79 5.28 8.11
N LEU A 96 -8.76 6.19 7.96
CA LEU A 96 -8.66 7.55 8.50
C LEU A 96 -8.52 7.57 10.04
N ILE A 97 -9.24 6.69 10.74
CA ILE A 97 -9.14 6.56 12.19
C ILE A 97 -7.73 6.13 12.58
N VAL A 98 -7.22 5.06 11.97
CA VAL A 98 -5.87 4.56 12.26
C VAL A 98 -4.80 5.58 11.90
N LEU A 99 -4.93 6.29 10.78
CA LEU A 99 -4.00 7.34 10.38
C LEU A 99 -3.99 8.47 11.42
N THR A 100 -5.15 8.87 11.94
CA THR A 100 -5.23 9.91 12.96
C THR A 100 -4.51 9.49 14.25
N GLU A 101 -4.73 8.26 14.71
CA GLU A 101 -4.03 7.71 15.88
C GLU A 101 -2.51 7.60 15.64
N ARG A 102 -2.10 7.24 14.42
CA ARG A 102 -0.68 7.24 14.01
C ARG A 102 -0.08 8.64 14.08
N GLN A 103 -0.76 9.65 13.53
CA GLN A 103 -0.29 11.03 13.54
C GLN A 103 -0.18 11.59 14.96
N ARG A 104 -1.14 11.28 15.85
CA ARG A 104 -1.08 11.68 17.27
C ARG A 104 0.15 11.14 18.00
N SER A 105 0.61 9.94 17.65
CA SER A 105 1.81 9.33 18.26
C SER A 105 3.13 9.88 17.72
N VAL A 106 3.14 10.67 16.63
CA VAL A 106 4.36 11.32 16.14
C VAL A 106 4.66 12.52 17.04
N LYS A 107 5.39 12.27 18.14
CA LYS A 107 5.95 13.35 18.96
C LYS A 107 6.92 14.14 18.09
N LEU A 108 6.64 15.43 17.92
CA LEU A 108 7.57 16.38 17.32
C LEU A 108 8.84 16.37 18.16
N LEU A 109 9.90 15.82 17.60
CA LEU A 109 11.21 15.80 18.25
C LEU A 109 11.80 17.21 18.11
N GLU A 110 11.86 17.94 19.22
CA GLU A 110 12.63 19.17 19.28
C GLU A 110 14.09 18.86 18.98
N LEU A 111 14.59 19.40 17.87
CA LEU A 111 15.99 19.33 17.47
C LEU A 111 16.73 20.50 18.10
N ARG A 112 17.74 20.23 18.93
CA ARG A 112 18.61 21.28 19.48
C ARG A 112 19.92 21.30 18.69
N ASN A 113 20.33 22.49 18.27
CA ASN A 113 21.61 22.74 17.60
C ASN A 113 22.74 22.71 18.65
N ILE A 114 23.86 22.07 18.33
CA ILE A 114 25.08 22.06 19.14
C ILE A 114 25.96 23.25 18.76
N SER A 115 26.12 24.20 19.69
CA SER A 115 26.89 25.43 19.48
C SER A 115 28.26 25.17 18.86
N GLY A 116 28.46 25.66 17.64
CA GLY A 116 29.72 25.56 16.88
C GLY A 116 29.75 24.52 15.77
N THR A 117 28.68 23.73 15.56
CA THR A 117 28.56 22.79 14.42
C THR A 117 27.16 22.79 13.83
N GLU A 118 27.04 22.46 12.55
CA GLU A 118 25.76 22.37 11.81
C GLU A 118 25.01 21.03 12.02
N LEU A 119 25.34 20.30 13.10
CA LEU A 119 24.69 19.07 13.49
C LEU A 119 23.49 19.32 14.42
N TYR A 120 22.39 18.63 14.16
CA TYR A 120 21.16 18.66 14.97
C TYR A 120 20.95 17.28 15.59
N VAL A 121 20.92 17.21 16.92
CA VAL A 121 20.81 15.93 17.67
C VAL A 121 19.49 15.88 18.43
N HIS A 122 18.90 14.69 18.52
CA HIS A 122 17.73 14.44 19.35
C HIS A 122 18.06 14.61 20.85
N LYS A 123 17.12 15.17 21.63
CA LYS A 123 17.22 15.61 23.03
C LYS A 123 17.63 14.54 24.08
N HIS A 124 18.12 13.37 23.69
CA HIS A 124 18.42 12.25 24.59
C HIS A 124 19.89 12.17 25.07
N TYR A 125 20.64 13.26 24.96
CA TYR A 125 21.98 13.38 25.54
C TYR A 125 22.06 14.66 26.39
N GLU A 126 22.25 14.48 27.69
CA GLU A 126 22.70 15.54 28.60
C GLU A 126 24.20 15.68 28.37
N ILE A 127 24.64 16.89 28.01
CA ILE A 127 26.04 17.20 27.74
C ILE A 127 26.56 17.84 29.02
N ASP A 128 27.30 17.06 29.82
CA ASP A 128 28.19 17.57 30.86
C ASP A 128 29.37 18.29 30.18
N ASP A 129 29.88 19.35 30.78
CA ASP A 129 30.94 20.20 30.25
C ASP A 129 32.35 19.54 30.28
N GLY A 130 32.40 18.24 30.59
CA GLY A 130 33.55 17.36 30.40
C GLY A 130 33.33 16.36 29.27
N ASP A 131 34.33 16.20 28.42
CA ASP A 131 34.50 15.42 27.19
C ASP A 131 34.26 13.89 27.29
N HIS A 132 33.42 13.42 28.22
CA HIS A 132 33.14 12.01 28.47
C HIS A 132 31.68 11.63 28.22
N TRP A 133 31.42 10.78 27.21
CA TRP A 133 30.09 10.27 26.88
C TRP A 133 29.67 9.14 27.82
N ILE A 134 28.71 9.38 28.72
CA ILE A 134 28.11 8.34 29.57
C ILE A 134 26.70 8.01 29.06
N PRO A 135 26.37 6.74 28.75
CA PRO A 135 25.01 6.36 28.42
C PRO A 135 24.11 6.43 29.67
N VAL A 136 23.02 7.20 29.59
CA VAL A 136 22.03 7.32 30.67
C VAL A 136 21.29 5.99 30.82
N SER A 137 21.59 5.26 31.91
CA SER A 137 20.82 4.09 32.33
C SER A 137 19.47 4.52 32.88
N SER A 138 18.43 3.77 32.48
CA SER A 138 17.02 3.93 32.87
C SER A 138 16.78 4.01 34.38
#